data_AF-A0A961Q631-F1
#
_entry.id   AF-A0A961Q631-F1
#
_cell.length_a   1.000
_cell.length_b   1.000
_cell.length_c   1.000
_cell.angle_alpha   90.00
_cell.angle_beta   90.00
_cell.angle_gamma   90.00
#
_symmetry.space_group_name_H-M   'P 1'
#
loop_
_entity.id
_entity.type
_entity.pdbx_description
1 polymer ?
#
loop_
_entity_poly.entity_id
_entity_poly.type
_entity_poly.pdbx_seq_one_letter_code
_entity_poly.pdbx_strand_id
1 'polypeptide(L)'
;MSVFQKLVLASGSPRRVELLQQAGIEPDRLFPADVDETPLKSEHPRSLAKRLCRQKAEKALEALKREEDFDNPFILSADTVVSVGRRILPKTELLDEAANSLRLLSGRSHRVYTGICLVTPSGKLRSKLVETRVRFKRLGREELESYLASGEWRGKAGGYAIQGLAGTFVVKLVGSYTSVVGLPLYETVGLLGGEGYKVHFNWLSGARQV
;
A
#
# COMPACT_ATOMS: atom_id res chain seq x y z
N MET A 1 3.71 -31.28 -0.55
CA MET A 1 2.70 -30.35 -1.10
C MET A 1 2.04 -29.64 0.06
N SER A 2 2.10 -28.31 0.13
CA SER A 2 1.47 -27.55 1.21
C SER A 2 -0.03 -27.84 1.24
N VAL A 3 -0.57 -28.20 2.40
CA VAL A 3 -2.01 -28.44 2.63
C VAL A 3 -2.80 -27.12 2.58
N PHE A 4 -2.14 -25.99 2.34
CA PHE A 4 -2.70 -24.65 2.39
C PHE A 4 -2.72 -23.98 1.01
N GLN A 5 -3.81 -23.24 0.78
CA GLN A 5 -3.99 -22.34 -0.35
C GLN A 5 -2.86 -21.28 -0.38
N LYS A 6 -2.12 -21.20 -1.49
CA LYS A 6 -1.02 -20.24 -1.66
C LYS A 6 -1.52 -18.79 -1.67
N LEU A 7 -0.70 -17.88 -1.17
CA LEU A 7 -0.93 -16.43 -1.21
C LEU A 7 0.14 -15.75 -2.07
N VAL A 8 -0.32 -15.06 -3.12
CA VAL A 8 0.50 -14.19 -3.95
C VAL A 8 0.28 -12.74 -3.55
N LEU A 9 1.35 -12.01 -3.24
CA LEU A 9 1.31 -10.57 -3.10
C LEU A 9 1.62 -9.91 -4.45
N ALA A 10 0.60 -9.36 -5.09
CA ALA A 10 0.69 -8.60 -6.35
C ALA A 10 1.26 -7.18 -6.14
N SER A 11 2.44 -7.08 -5.54
CA SER A 11 3.13 -5.81 -5.26
C SER A 11 4.64 -5.99 -5.18
N GLY A 12 5.39 -5.06 -5.78
CA GLY A 12 6.85 -4.94 -5.60
C GLY A 12 7.27 -4.01 -4.45
N SER A 13 6.40 -3.77 -3.45
CA SER A 13 6.68 -2.79 -2.39
C SER A 13 7.21 -3.53 -1.16
N PRO A 14 8.47 -3.30 -0.72
CA PRO A 14 9.03 -3.95 0.47
C PRO A 14 8.17 -3.71 1.72
N ARG A 15 7.66 -2.49 1.87
CA ARG A 15 6.78 -2.09 2.99
C ARG A 15 5.52 -2.93 3.11
N ARG A 16 4.97 -3.43 1.99
CA ARG A 16 3.76 -4.27 2.03
C ARG A 16 4.08 -5.70 2.44
N VAL A 17 5.28 -6.18 2.08
CA VAL A 17 5.81 -7.46 2.55
C VAL A 17 6.04 -7.38 4.06
N GLU A 18 6.73 -6.35 4.53
CA GLU A 18 6.98 -6.10 5.96
C GLU A 18 5.66 -6.04 6.76
N LEU A 19 4.64 -5.34 6.24
CA LEU A 19 3.32 -5.28 6.88
C LEU A 19 2.62 -6.65 6.93
N LEU A 20 2.67 -7.44 5.87
CA LEU A 20 2.12 -8.81 5.91
C LEU A 20 2.86 -9.68 6.93
N GLN A 21 4.20 -9.59 6.96
CA GLN A 21 5.03 -10.31 7.92
C GLN A 21 4.73 -9.87 9.36
N GLN A 22 4.46 -8.57 9.59
CA GLN A 22 3.99 -8.06 10.87
C GLN A 22 2.67 -8.70 11.29
N ALA A 23 1.80 -9.06 10.35
CA ALA A 23 0.57 -9.81 10.60
C ALA A 23 0.78 -11.33 10.70
N GLY A 24 2.02 -11.82 10.69
CA GLY A 24 2.36 -13.25 10.69
C GLY A 24 2.11 -13.95 9.35
N ILE A 25 1.91 -13.20 8.26
CA ILE A 25 1.60 -13.75 6.95
C ILE A 25 2.82 -13.62 6.04
N GLU A 26 3.34 -14.74 5.55
CA GLU A 26 4.39 -14.76 4.54
C GLU A 26 3.76 -15.11 3.19
N PRO A 27 3.85 -14.24 2.17
CA PRO A 27 3.36 -14.58 0.84
C PRO A 27 4.27 -15.63 0.20
N ASP A 28 3.67 -16.65 -0.41
CA ASP A 28 4.39 -17.69 -1.18
C ASP A 28 5.11 -17.10 -2.40
N ARG A 29 4.63 -15.96 -2.91
CA ARG A 29 5.23 -15.27 -4.05
C ARG A 29 4.96 -13.78 -4.05
N LEU A 30 5.96 -13.03 -4.50
CA LEU A 30 5.83 -11.63 -4.89
C LEU A 30 5.62 -11.54 -6.40
N PHE A 31 4.61 -10.79 -6.83
CA PHE A 31 4.34 -10.51 -8.23
C PHE A 31 4.19 -9.00 -8.45
N PRO A 32 5.26 -8.28 -8.83
CA PRO A 32 5.16 -6.86 -9.15
C PRO A 32 4.31 -6.65 -10.40
N ALA A 33 3.05 -6.25 -10.23
CA ALA A 33 2.17 -5.93 -11.34
C ALA A 33 2.44 -4.51 -11.85
N ASP A 34 3.05 -4.41 -13.02
CA ASP A 34 3.23 -3.15 -13.74
C ASP A 34 1.91 -2.71 -14.38
N VAL A 35 1.35 -1.57 -13.98
CA VAL A 35 0.10 -1.04 -14.54
C VAL A 35 0.25 0.46 -14.75
N ASP A 36 -0.50 1.02 -15.69
CA ASP A 36 -0.53 2.47 -15.88
C ASP A 36 -1.21 3.14 -14.67
N GLU A 37 -0.36 3.77 -13.84
CA GLU A 37 -0.77 4.49 -12.63
C GLU A 37 -1.29 5.91 -12.95
N THR A 38 -1.28 6.34 -14.22
CA THR A 38 -1.75 7.67 -14.63
C THR A 38 -3.23 7.86 -14.28
N PRO A 39 -3.60 8.94 -13.58
CA PRO A 39 -5.00 9.24 -13.30
C PRO A 39 -5.79 9.50 -14.59
N LEU A 40 -6.99 8.94 -14.69
CA LEU A 40 -7.90 9.25 -15.79
C LEU A 40 -8.46 10.68 -15.67
N LYS A 41 -9.02 11.20 -16.76
CA LYS A 41 -9.65 12.54 -16.77
C LYS A 41 -10.71 12.63 -15.66
N SER A 42 -10.55 13.63 -14.79
CA SER A 42 -11.45 13.89 -13.65
C SER A 42 -11.55 12.74 -12.62
N GLU A 43 -10.63 11.78 -12.63
CA GLU A 43 -10.63 10.68 -11.68
C GLU A 43 -10.38 11.18 -10.25
N HIS A 44 -11.24 10.77 -9.32
CA HIS A 44 -11.06 11.09 -7.92
C HIS A 44 -9.96 10.21 -7.28
N PRO A 45 -9.21 10.70 -6.28
CA PRO A 45 -8.19 9.91 -5.59
C PRO A 45 -8.69 8.54 -5.07
N ARG A 46 -9.94 8.51 -4.56
CA ARG A 46 -10.61 7.28 -4.10
C ARG A 46 -10.83 6.29 -5.24
N SER A 47 -11.22 6.79 -6.41
CA SER A 47 -11.47 5.96 -7.60
C SER A 47 -10.16 5.43 -8.17
N LEU A 48 -9.12 6.27 -8.21
CA LEU A 48 -7.78 5.88 -8.64
C LEU A 48 -7.25 4.72 -7.80
N ALA A 49 -7.23 4.86 -6.46
CA ALA A 49 -6.74 3.81 -5.57
C ALA A 49 -7.50 2.48 -5.76
N LYS A 50 -8.83 2.53 -5.93
CA LYS A 50 -9.66 1.34 -6.22
C LYS A 50 -9.34 0.72 -7.58
N ARG A 51 -9.20 1.54 -8.62
CA ARG A 51 -8.90 1.08 -9.98
C ARG A 51 -7.54 0.40 -10.01
N LEU A 52 -6.50 1.05 -9.47
CA LEU A 52 -5.13 0.54 -9.51
C LEU A 52 -4.96 -0.75 -8.72
N CYS A 53 -5.52 -0.85 -7.51
CA CYS A 53 -5.43 -2.12 -6.78
C CYS A 53 -6.14 -3.24 -7.55
N ARG A 54 -7.32 -2.97 -8.13
CA ARG A 54 -8.05 -3.96 -8.93
C ARG A 54 -7.27 -4.39 -10.18
N GLN A 55 -6.75 -3.44 -10.96
CA GLN A 55 -5.96 -3.73 -12.17
C GLN A 55 -4.71 -4.55 -11.84
N LYS A 56 -4.03 -4.27 -10.71
CA LYS A 56 -2.88 -5.07 -10.25
C LYS A 56 -3.28 -6.51 -9.93
N ALA A 57 -4.43 -6.72 -9.29
CA ALA A 57 -4.94 -8.06 -8.98
C ALA A 57 -5.34 -8.83 -10.26
N GLU A 58 -6.05 -8.17 -11.19
CA GLU A 58 -6.46 -8.76 -12.46
C GLU A 58 -5.25 -9.12 -13.34
N LYS A 59 -4.24 -8.25 -13.41
CA LYS A 59 -2.99 -8.54 -14.14
C LYS A 59 -2.23 -9.72 -13.54
N ALA A 60 -2.14 -9.80 -12.22
CA ALA A 60 -1.52 -10.93 -11.53
C ALA A 60 -2.30 -12.23 -11.76
N LEU A 61 -3.64 -12.19 -11.70
CA LEU A 61 -4.48 -13.35 -12.00
C LEU A 61 -4.24 -13.86 -13.42
N GLU A 62 -4.21 -12.96 -14.40
CA GLU A 62 -4.02 -13.35 -15.81
C GLU A 62 -2.65 -13.96 -16.07
N ALA A 63 -1.61 -13.46 -15.41
CA ALA A 63 -0.26 -14.00 -15.51
C ALA A 63 -0.14 -15.40 -14.88
N LEU A 64 -0.78 -15.61 -13.72
CA LEU A 64 -0.70 -16.86 -12.96
C LEU A 64 -1.51 -18.02 -13.55
N LYS A 65 -2.53 -17.74 -14.39
CA LYS A 65 -3.30 -18.78 -15.09
C LYS A 65 -2.44 -19.75 -15.90
N ARG A 66 -1.22 -19.37 -16.26
CA ARG A 66 -0.29 -20.15 -17.09
C ARG A 66 0.71 -20.96 -16.26
N GLU A 67 0.64 -20.90 -14.92
CA GLU A 67 1.61 -21.51 -14.04
C GLU A 67 1.00 -22.64 -13.22
N GLU A 68 1.44 -23.87 -13.46
CA GLU A 68 0.92 -25.09 -12.79
C GLU A 68 1.16 -25.07 -11.26
N ASP A 69 2.23 -24.42 -10.80
CA ASP A 69 2.55 -24.32 -9.38
C ASP A 69 1.56 -23.46 -8.59
N PHE A 70 0.75 -22.63 -9.25
CA PHE A 70 -0.23 -21.74 -8.62
C PHE A 70 -1.64 -22.08 -9.10
N ASP A 71 -2.10 -23.30 -8.81
CA ASP A 71 -3.50 -23.66 -9.01
C ASP A 71 -4.38 -22.90 -7.99
N ASN A 72 -5.20 -21.99 -8.50
CA ASN A 72 -6.20 -21.21 -7.75
C ASN A 72 -5.70 -20.52 -6.46
N PRO A 73 -4.64 -19.69 -6.49
CA PRO A 73 -4.12 -19.03 -5.29
C PRO A 73 -5.02 -17.88 -4.82
N PHE A 74 -4.83 -17.46 -3.58
CA PHE A 74 -5.21 -16.10 -3.19
C PHE A 74 -4.25 -15.11 -3.82
N ILE A 75 -4.77 -14.01 -4.38
CA ILE A 75 -3.96 -12.92 -4.93
C ILE A 75 -4.35 -11.64 -4.23
N LEU A 76 -3.44 -11.09 -3.42
CA LEU A 76 -3.63 -9.84 -2.73
C LEU A 76 -2.87 -8.73 -3.45
N SER A 77 -3.56 -7.65 -3.80
CA SER A 77 -2.94 -6.42 -4.31
C SER A 77 -3.31 -5.24 -3.43
N ALA A 78 -2.50 -4.18 -3.52
CA ALA A 78 -2.83 -2.90 -2.90
C ALA A 78 -2.28 -1.74 -3.73
N ASP A 79 -2.95 -0.60 -3.62
CA ASP A 79 -2.50 0.66 -4.18
C ASP A 79 -2.76 1.82 -3.22
N THR A 80 -1.85 2.81 -3.21
CA THR A 80 -1.86 3.89 -2.22
C THR A 80 -1.73 5.23 -2.93
N VAL A 81 -2.74 6.08 -2.76
CA VAL A 81 -2.85 7.40 -3.38
C VAL A 81 -2.86 8.47 -2.30
N VAL A 82 -1.97 9.45 -2.41
CA VAL A 82 -1.93 10.62 -1.52
C VAL A 82 -2.60 11.80 -2.21
N SER A 83 -3.40 12.59 -1.49
CA SER A 83 -4.03 13.80 -2.06
C SER A 83 -4.18 14.95 -1.07
N VAL A 84 -4.09 16.17 -1.59
CA VAL A 84 -4.49 17.41 -0.89
C VAL A 84 -5.75 17.93 -1.56
N GLY A 85 -6.89 17.80 -0.87
CA GLY A 85 -8.19 17.98 -1.52
C GLY A 85 -8.37 17.00 -2.68
N ARG A 86 -8.64 17.51 -3.89
CA ARG A 86 -8.75 16.71 -5.12
C ARG A 86 -7.41 16.49 -5.84
N ARG A 87 -6.35 17.21 -5.48
CA ARG A 87 -5.04 17.09 -6.14
C ARG A 87 -4.33 15.82 -5.70
N ILE A 88 -4.16 14.89 -6.62
CA ILE A 88 -3.37 13.66 -6.44
C ILE A 88 -1.89 14.02 -6.43
N LEU A 89 -1.15 13.45 -5.48
CA LEU A 89 0.30 13.53 -5.42
C LEU A 89 0.87 12.18 -5.84
N PRO A 90 1.45 12.09 -7.05
CA PRO A 90 2.01 10.83 -7.55
C PRO A 90 3.24 10.41 -6.74
N LYS A 91 3.78 9.25 -7.08
CA LYS A 91 5.14 8.89 -6.67
C LYS A 91 6.12 9.90 -7.26
N THR A 92 7.08 10.31 -6.45
CA THR A 92 8.09 11.30 -6.83
C THR A 92 9.37 10.58 -7.23
N GLU A 93 9.83 10.85 -8.45
CA GLU A 93 11.06 10.30 -9.01
C GLU A 93 12.15 11.37 -9.10
N LEU A 94 11.75 12.64 -9.21
CA LEU A 94 12.65 13.80 -9.26
C LEU A 94 12.63 14.61 -7.96
N LEU A 95 13.77 15.22 -7.64
CA LEU A 95 13.94 16.02 -6.43
C LEU A 95 12.93 17.17 -6.35
N ASP A 96 12.69 17.86 -7.47
CA ASP A 96 11.75 18.98 -7.54
C ASP A 96 10.30 18.54 -7.32
N GLU A 97 9.92 17.35 -7.77
CA GLU A 97 8.59 16.78 -7.53
C GLU A 97 8.37 16.51 -6.05
N ALA A 98 9.39 15.96 -5.37
CA ALA A 98 9.38 15.73 -3.93
C ALA A 98 9.32 17.06 -3.17
N ALA A 99 10.15 18.04 -3.54
CA ALA A 99 10.14 19.36 -2.92
C ALA A 99 8.78 20.06 -3.05
N ASN A 100 8.18 20.01 -4.25
CA ASN A 100 6.86 20.57 -4.50
C ASN A 100 5.76 19.86 -3.70
N SER A 101 5.81 18.54 -3.61
CA SER A 101 4.88 17.74 -2.82
C SER A 101 4.97 18.09 -1.33
N LEU A 102 6.19 18.10 -0.76
CA LEU A 102 6.41 18.41 0.64
C LEU A 102 6.03 19.85 1.00
N ARG A 103 6.30 20.83 0.12
CA ARG A 103 5.83 22.22 0.29
C ARG A 103 4.31 22.30 0.31
N LEU A 104 3.62 21.51 -0.51
CA LEU A 104 2.15 21.46 -0.51
C LEU A 104 1.59 20.83 0.76
N LEU A 105 2.26 19.80 1.29
CA LEU A 105 1.85 19.09 2.51
C LEU A 105 2.15 19.88 3.79
N SER A 106 3.20 20.70 3.80
CA SER A 106 3.67 21.49 4.93
C SER A 106 2.53 22.30 5.59
N GLY A 107 2.29 22.04 6.88
CA GLY A 107 1.27 22.70 7.70
C GLY A 107 -0.19 22.32 7.36
N ARG A 108 -0.41 21.40 6.42
CA ARG A 108 -1.74 21.02 5.92
C ARG A 108 -2.15 19.63 6.38
N SER A 109 -3.45 19.41 6.31
CA SER A 109 -4.02 18.08 6.38
C SER A 109 -4.20 17.54 4.97
N HIS A 110 -3.83 16.29 4.75
CA HIS A 110 -3.99 15.56 3.50
C HIS A 110 -4.65 14.20 3.76
N ARG A 111 -5.02 13.53 2.68
CA ARG A 111 -5.68 12.23 2.71
C ARG A 111 -4.79 11.20 2.02
N VAL A 112 -4.75 10.01 2.60
CA VAL A 112 -4.11 8.83 2.04
C VAL A 112 -5.18 7.79 1.85
N TYR A 113 -5.33 7.34 0.62
CA TYR A 113 -6.28 6.32 0.23
C TYR A 113 -5.53 5.06 -0.12
N THR A 114 -5.79 3.96 0.59
CA THR A 114 -5.24 2.67 0.23
C THR A 114 -6.36 1.72 -0.15
N GLY A 115 -6.37 1.34 -1.42
CA GLY A 115 -7.23 0.28 -1.95
C GLY A 115 -6.53 -1.06 -1.78
N ILE A 116 -7.28 -2.08 -1.36
CA ILE A 116 -6.84 -3.47 -1.41
C ILE A 116 -7.80 -4.27 -2.27
N CYS A 117 -7.27 -5.22 -3.03
CA CYS A 117 -8.06 -6.16 -3.80
C CYS A 117 -7.56 -7.60 -3.54
N LEU A 118 -8.50 -8.51 -3.32
CA LEU A 118 -8.25 -9.92 -3.11
C LEU A 118 -8.97 -10.72 -4.21
N VAL A 119 -8.21 -11.49 -4.98
CA VAL A 119 -8.76 -12.59 -5.78
C VAL A 119 -8.76 -13.83 -4.90
N THR A 120 -9.92 -14.47 -4.83
CA THR A 120 -10.08 -15.74 -4.11
C THR A 120 -9.75 -16.93 -5.02
N PRO A 121 -9.52 -18.12 -4.46
CA PRO A 121 -9.34 -19.36 -5.23
C PRO A 121 -10.50 -19.65 -6.19
N SER A 122 -11.71 -19.21 -5.83
CA SER A 122 -12.90 -19.33 -6.70
C SER A 122 -12.98 -18.29 -7.82
N GLY A 123 -11.95 -17.45 -7.99
CA GLY A 123 -11.91 -16.35 -8.96
C GLY A 123 -12.71 -15.11 -8.56
N LYS A 124 -13.39 -15.11 -7.40
CA LYS A 124 -14.12 -13.93 -6.91
C LYS A 124 -13.18 -12.80 -6.54
N LEU A 125 -13.57 -11.57 -6.89
CA LEU A 125 -12.88 -10.33 -6.50
C LEU A 125 -13.54 -9.70 -5.27
N ARG A 126 -12.74 -9.43 -4.25
CA ARG A 126 -13.10 -8.63 -3.07
C ARG A 126 -12.24 -7.39 -3.02
N SER A 127 -12.80 -6.28 -2.55
CA SER A 127 -12.03 -5.05 -2.39
C SER A 127 -12.50 -4.24 -1.20
N LYS A 128 -11.56 -3.49 -0.62
CA LYS A 128 -11.81 -2.49 0.41
C LYS A 128 -11.00 -1.24 0.10
N LEU A 129 -11.48 -0.09 0.56
CA LEU A 129 -10.78 1.18 0.44
C LEU A 129 -10.75 1.84 1.81
N VAL A 130 -9.55 2.17 2.27
CA VAL A 130 -9.33 2.85 3.54
C VAL A 130 -8.89 4.29 3.26
N GLU A 131 -9.52 5.25 3.93
CA GLU A 131 -9.11 6.65 3.93
C GLU A 131 -8.49 6.96 5.29
N THR A 132 -7.28 7.51 5.27
CA THR A 132 -6.59 8.01 6.46
C THR A 132 -6.26 9.48 6.27
N ARG A 133 -6.56 10.32 7.27
CA ARG A 133 -6.19 11.73 7.27
C ARG A 133 -4.89 11.90 8.05
N VAL A 134 -3.92 12.54 7.42
CA VAL A 134 -2.62 12.87 8.02
C VAL A 134 -2.49 14.39 8.06
N ARG A 135 -1.92 14.94 9.13
CA ARG A 135 -1.60 16.36 9.24
C ARG A 135 -0.11 16.51 9.50
N PHE A 136 0.55 17.33 8.70
CA PHE A 136 1.93 17.72 8.94
C PHE A 136 2.01 19.00 9.75
N LYS A 137 3.09 19.15 10.54
CA LYS A 137 3.53 20.46 11.03
C LYS A 137 3.95 21.33 9.85
N ARG A 138 4.11 22.62 10.10
CA ARG A 138 4.77 23.50 9.14
C ARG A 138 6.25 23.13 9.11
N LEU A 139 6.72 22.70 7.95
CA LEU A 139 8.13 22.34 7.74
C LEU A 139 8.98 23.59 7.58
N GLY A 140 10.06 23.66 8.35
CA GLY A 140 11.12 24.65 8.20
C GLY A 140 11.95 24.39 6.94
N ARG A 141 12.79 25.38 6.58
CA ARG A 141 13.69 25.25 5.43
C ARG A 141 14.70 24.12 5.62
N GLU A 142 15.35 24.09 6.78
CA GLU A 142 16.34 23.07 7.14
C GLU A 142 15.74 21.67 7.09
N GLU A 143 14.56 21.46 7.70
CA GLU A 143 13.88 20.15 7.69
C GLU A 143 13.57 19.66 6.27
N LEU A 144 13.11 20.57 5.41
CA LEU A 144 12.81 20.25 4.01
C LEU A 144 14.09 19.86 3.26
N GLU A 145 15.16 20.63 3.40
CA GLU A 145 16.45 20.38 2.74
C GLU A 145 17.08 19.07 3.24
N SER A 146 17.14 18.84 4.55
CA SER A 146 17.66 17.62 5.15
C SER A 146 16.86 16.38 4.73
N TYR A 147 15.52 16.47 4.70
CA TYR A 147 14.68 15.35 4.28
C TYR A 147 14.85 15.03 2.79
N LEU A 148 14.93 16.06 1.94
CA LEU A 148 15.21 15.89 0.51
C LEU A 148 16.58 15.26 0.28
N ALA A 149 17.61 15.69 1.03
CA ALA A 149 18.95 15.12 0.97
C ALA A 149 19.01 13.66 1.41
N SER A 150 18.16 13.24 2.36
CA SER A 150 18.09 11.84 2.82
C SER A 150 17.71 10.86 1.71
N GLY A 151 17.01 11.31 0.68
CA GLY A 151 16.52 10.45 -0.39
C GLY A 151 15.33 9.57 -0.03
N GLU A 152 14.81 9.65 1.20
CA GLU A 152 13.70 8.80 1.65
C GLU A 152 12.40 9.08 0.86
N TRP A 153 12.27 10.23 0.19
CA TRP A 153 11.13 10.57 -0.64
C TRP A 153 10.97 9.71 -1.92
N ARG A 154 12.07 9.10 -2.42
CA ARG A 154 12.09 8.41 -3.72
C ARG A 154 11.06 7.27 -3.82
N GLY A 155 10.31 7.27 -4.92
CA GLY A 155 9.30 6.26 -5.25
C GLY A 155 8.09 6.24 -4.30
N LYS A 156 7.84 7.32 -3.54
CA LYS A 156 6.74 7.40 -2.57
C LYS A 156 5.72 8.43 -2.99
N ALA A 157 4.44 8.05 -2.87
CA ALA A 157 3.33 8.95 -3.16
C ALA A 157 3.38 10.16 -2.22
N GLY A 158 3.36 11.37 -2.78
CA GLY A 158 3.53 12.61 -2.01
C GLY A 158 4.94 12.83 -1.45
N GLY A 159 5.91 12.01 -1.85
CA GLY A 159 7.32 12.19 -1.52
C GLY A 159 7.64 12.02 -0.04
N TYR A 160 6.90 11.19 0.71
CA TYR A 160 7.23 10.94 2.12
C TYR A 160 6.96 9.50 2.57
N ALA A 161 7.59 9.14 3.69
CA ALA A 161 7.47 7.84 4.37
C ALA A 161 7.14 8.04 5.85
N ILE A 162 5.93 7.68 6.28
CA ILE A 162 5.51 7.93 7.66
C ILE A 162 6.30 7.11 8.69
N GLN A 163 6.83 5.96 8.29
CA GLN A 163 7.57 5.03 9.15
C GLN A 163 9.05 5.38 9.34
N GLY A 164 9.57 6.39 8.62
CA GLY A 164 10.94 6.87 8.78
C GLY A 164 10.99 8.35 9.15
N LEU A 165 11.88 9.14 8.53
CA LEU A 165 12.20 10.50 8.99
C LEU A 165 10.97 11.43 8.93
N ALA A 166 10.08 11.25 7.95
CA ALA A 166 8.86 12.06 7.85
C ALA A 166 7.84 11.76 8.95
N GLY A 167 8.02 10.70 9.75
CA GLY A 167 7.28 10.50 10.99
C GLY A 167 7.42 11.69 11.95
N THR A 168 8.56 12.37 11.94
CA THR A 168 8.81 13.59 12.74
C THR A 168 8.00 14.81 12.29
N PHE A 169 7.38 14.74 11.11
CA PHE A 169 6.54 15.80 10.55
C PHE A 169 5.07 15.64 10.91
N VAL A 170 4.63 14.43 11.26
CA VAL A 170 3.21 14.11 11.49
C VAL A 170 2.77 14.60 12.86
N VAL A 171 1.83 15.55 12.89
CA VAL A 171 1.24 16.06 14.14
C VAL A 171 -0.06 15.35 14.51
N LYS A 172 -0.74 14.76 13.53
CA LYS A 172 -2.00 14.04 13.76
C LYS A 172 -2.26 13.04 12.64
N LEU A 173 -2.70 11.85 13.02
CA LEU A 173 -3.22 10.83 12.12
C LEU A 173 -4.60 10.41 12.60
N VAL A 174 -5.57 10.35 11.70
CA VAL A 174 -6.93 9.86 11.96
C VAL A 174 -7.27 8.83 10.90
N GLY A 175 -7.34 7.56 11.30
CA GLY A 175 -7.53 6.42 10.41
C GLY A 175 -6.50 5.32 10.69
N SER A 176 -6.01 4.66 9.64
CA SER A 176 -5.13 3.50 9.75
C SER A 176 -3.68 3.86 9.42
N TYR A 177 -2.77 3.68 10.39
CA TYR A 177 -1.34 3.88 10.17
C TYR A 177 -0.78 2.93 9.10
N THR A 178 -1.11 1.64 9.17
CA THR A 178 -0.61 0.64 8.21
C THR A 178 -1.16 0.92 6.80
N SER A 179 -2.37 1.48 6.70
CA SER A 179 -2.90 2.00 5.43
C SER A 179 -2.01 3.07 4.84
N VAL A 180 -1.49 4.00 5.64
CA VAL A 180 -0.57 5.07 5.16
C VAL A 180 0.77 4.48 4.70
N VAL A 181 1.30 3.50 5.44
CA VAL A 181 2.55 2.80 5.05
C VAL A 181 2.37 2.04 3.73
N GLY A 182 1.19 1.47 3.49
CA GLY A 182 0.79 0.97 2.18
C GLY A 182 -0.10 -0.29 2.16
N LEU A 183 -0.46 -0.84 3.33
CA LEU A 183 -1.35 -2.00 3.45
C LEU A 183 -2.21 -1.92 4.74
N PRO A 184 -3.53 -1.72 4.64
CA PRO A 184 -4.42 -1.66 5.80
C PRO A 184 -4.60 -3.05 6.44
N LEU A 185 -3.85 -3.37 7.50
CA LEU A 185 -3.78 -4.73 8.05
C LEU A 185 -5.11 -5.25 8.58
N TYR A 186 -5.92 -4.39 9.21
CA TYR A 186 -7.25 -4.79 9.68
C TYR A 186 -8.12 -5.29 8.53
N GLU A 187 -8.24 -4.51 7.46
CA GLU A 187 -9.02 -4.87 6.28
C GLU A 187 -8.41 -6.04 5.50
N THR A 188 -7.08 -6.11 5.42
CA THR A 188 -6.37 -7.20 4.74
C THR A 188 -6.60 -8.53 5.44
N VAL A 189 -6.38 -8.60 6.76
CA VAL A 189 -6.60 -9.82 7.56
C VAL A 189 -8.08 -10.20 7.56
N GLY A 190 -8.98 -9.22 7.67
CA GLY A 190 -10.42 -9.45 7.59
C GLY A 190 -10.88 -10.02 6.25
N LEU A 191 -10.35 -9.51 5.13
CA LEU A 191 -10.66 -10.05 3.79
C LEU A 191 -10.12 -11.48 3.61
N LEU A 192 -8.86 -11.72 3.98
CA LEU A 192 -8.24 -13.03 3.86
C LEU A 192 -8.97 -14.08 4.71
N GLY A 193 -9.17 -13.78 6.00
CA GLY A 193 -9.86 -14.66 6.92
C GLY A 193 -11.32 -14.92 6.53
N GLY A 194 -12.04 -13.88 6.07
CA GLY A 194 -13.42 -13.99 5.61
C GLY A 194 -13.61 -14.86 4.37
N GLU A 195 -12.56 -15.02 3.54
CA GLU A 195 -12.56 -15.93 2.39
C GLU A 195 -11.87 -17.27 2.68
N GLY A 196 -11.57 -17.56 3.95
CA GLY A 196 -11.08 -18.86 4.42
C GLY A 196 -9.56 -19.04 4.46
N TYR A 197 -8.77 -18.01 4.17
CA TYR A 197 -7.31 -18.06 4.35
C TYR A 197 -6.94 -18.13 5.84
N LYS A 198 -5.97 -18.97 6.19
CA LYS A 198 -5.60 -19.27 7.58
C LYS A 198 -4.65 -18.21 8.17
N VAL A 199 -5.15 -16.98 8.34
CA VAL A 199 -4.37 -15.80 8.78
C VAL A 199 -3.64 -15.95 10.12
N HIS A 200 -4.14 -16.79 11.04
CA HIS A 200 -3.55 -16.98 12.38
C HIS A 200 -2.63 -18.20 12.48
N PHE A 201 -2.47 -18.97 11.41
CA PHE A 201 -1.74 -20.25 11.45
C PHE A 201 -0.30 -20.08 11.95
N ASN A 202 0.40 -19.08 11.41
CA ASN A 202 1.80 -18.80 11.76
C ASN A 202 1.97 -18.04 13.09
N TRP A 203 0.88 -17.62 13.75
CA TRP A 203 0.99 -16.95 15.05
C TRP A 203 1.45 -17.94 16.14
N LEU A 204 1.18 -19.22 15.94
CA LEU A 204 1.54 -20.30 16.85
C LEU A 204 3.02 -20.69 16.77
N SER A 205 3.68 -20.41 15.64
CA SER A 205 5.05 -20.84 15.34
C SER A 205 6.12 -19.79 15.65
N GLY A 206 5.76 -18.59 16.12
CA GLY A 206 6.75 -17.56 16.40
C GLY A 206 6.19 -16.30 17.03
N ALA A 207 6.10 -16.28 18.36
CA ALA A 207 6.34 -15.05 19.09
C ALA A 207 7.82 -14.69 18.87
N ARG A 208 8.15 -14.04 17.75
CA ARG A 208 9.41 -13.29 17.67
C ARG A 208 9.32 -12.26 18.79
N GLN A 209 10.12 -12.43 19.83
CA GLN A 209 10.31 -11.41 20.86
C GLN A 209 10.67 -10.12 20.13
N VAL A 210 9.83 -9.11 20.34
CA VAL A 210 10.00 -7.77 19.78
C VAL A 210 11.23 -7.12 20.39
#